data_AF-A0A0G1INA6-F1
#
_entry.id   AF-A0A0G1INA6-F1
#
_cell.length_a   1.000
_cell.length_b   1.000
_cell.length_c   1.000
_cell.angle_alpha   90.00
_cell.angle_beta   90.00
_cell.angle_gamma   90.00
#
_symmetry.space_group_name_H-M   'P 1'
#
loop_
_entity.id
_entity.type
_entity.pdbx_description
1 polymer ?
#
loop_
_entity_poly.entity_id
_entity_poly.type
_entity_poly.pdbx_seq_one_letter_code
_entity_poly.pdbx_strand_id
1 'polypeptide(L)'
;FDSEEKRLTWLYSYSWFSFLPLFSPGSIVAVVTDLSQYYATGESFSRMWSPFMHHRAILSVFLTLGLLDVLSVLSRWKRISSIVCCVLLIGSFTCQYKFHFALNKLTKAEYWKEEPWMNDTRALISLVPKNGSVATQQNLVPHLSHRKEIYLVYPRQHDIKEMPCGQSLCWWLDFPGKPDYLVVDTRPNQWLTQILEINENWLSAISNMEKVGKITLEKQVGNAKMYRIEK
;
A
#
# COMPACT_ATOMS: atom_id res chain seq x y z
N PHE A 1 23.94 9.68 -10.51
CA PHE A 1 23.85 9.16 -9.12
C PHE A 1 23.35 10.27 -8.18
N ASP A 2 22.50 11.14 -8.70
CA ASP A 2 22.46 12.54 -8.28
C ASP A 2 21.28 12.81 -7.32
N SER A 3 20.57 11.73 -6.97
CA SER A 3 19.46 11.69 -6.03
C SER A 3 19.73 10.60 -4.98
N GLU A 4 19.37 10.90 -3.74
CA GLU A 4 19.41 9.94 -2.63
C GLU A 4 18.59 8.69 -2.91
N GLU A 5 17.39 8.82 -3.49
CA GLU A 5 16.54 7.65 -3.78
C GLU A 5 17.18 6.67 -4.76
N LYS A 6 17.89 7.19 -5.77
CA LYS A 6 18.61 6.36 -6.75
C LYS A 6 19.71 5.55 -6.04
N ARG A 7 20.50 6.19 -5.17
CA ARG A 7 21.55 5.53 -4.38
C ARG A 7 20.97 4.49 -3.41
N LEU A 8 19.88 4.84 -2.75
CA LEU A 8 19.17 3.94 -1.84
C LEU A 8 18.63 2.71 -2.58
N THR A 9 18.13 2.85 -3.80
CA THR A 9 17.68 1.69 -4.60
C THR A 9 18.78 0.66 -4.75
N TRP A 10 19.97 1.05 -5.19
CA TRP A 10 21.12 0.15 -5.26
C TRP A 10 21.44 -0.47 -3.90
N LEU A 11 21.51 0.35 -2.85
CA LEU A 11 21.83 -0.12 -1.52
C LEU A 11 20.81 -1.17 -1.03
N TYR A 12 19.52 -0.85 -1.02
CA TYR A 12 18.46 -1.72 -0.51
C TYR A 12 18.33 -3.01 -1.32
N SER A 13 18.34 -2.90 -2.65
CA SER A 13 18.14 -4.04 -3.52
C SER A 13 19.27 -5.07 -3.38
N TYR A 14 20.53 -4.63 -3.28
CA TYR A 14 21.65 -5.56 -3.10
C TYR A 14 21.87 -5.99 -1.64
N SER A 15 21.52 -5.16 -0.65
CA SER A 15 21.72 -5.49 0.77
C SER A 15 20.96 -6.75 1.19
N TRP A 16 19.75 -6.96 0.65
CA TRP A 16 18.96 -8.17 0.91
C TRP A 16 19.69 -9.45 0.49
N PHE A 17 20.50 -9.38 -0.57
CA PHE A 17 21.29 -10.49 -1.09
C PHE A 17 22.75 -10.47 -0.62
N SER A 18 23.06 -9.72 0.44
CA SER A 18 24.42 -9.52 0.96
C SER A 18 25.43 -9.09 -0.11
N PHE A 19 24.96 -8.32 -1.10
CA PHE A 19 25.75 -7.85 -2.25
C PHE A 19 26.34 -8.95 -3.15
N LEU A 20 26.00 -10.23 -2.94
CA LEU A 20 26.51 -11.33 -3.76
C LEU A 20 26.21 -11.17 -5.26
N PRO A 21 25.02 -10.69 -5.69
CA PRO A 21 24.73 -10.55 -7.12
C PRO A 21 25.66 -9.58 -7.86
N LEU A 22 26.45 -8.74 -7.17
CA LEU A 22 27.49 -7.92 -7.80
C LEU A 22 28.64 -8.74 -8.40
N PHE A 23 28.77 -10.02 -8.03
CA PHE A 23 29.76 -10.91 -8.61
C PHE A 23 29.24 -11.70 -9.82
N SER A 24 27.97 -11.50 -10.22
CA SER A 24 27.41 -12.06 -11.46
C SER A 24 27.35 -10.97 -12.54
N PRO A 25 28.22 -11.03 -13.57
CA PRO A 25 28.22 -10.05 -14.66
C PRO A 25 26.87 -9.97 -15.37
N GLY A 26 26.20 -11.11 -15.58
CA GLY A 26 24.87 -11.16 -16.21
C GLY A 26 23.81 -10.44 -15.38
N SER A 27 23.82 -10.63 -14.07
CA SER A 27 22.90 -9.93 -13.16
C SER A 27 23.13 -8.42 -13.17
N ILE A 28 24.38 -7.95 -13.13
CA ILE A 28 24.70 -6.51 -13.20
C ILE A 28 24.13 -5.89 -14.48
N VAL A 29 24.36 -6.52 -15.64
CA VAL A 29 23.85 -6.00 -16.93
C VAL A 29 22.33 -5.92 -16.91
N ALA A 30 21.65 -6.96 -16.41
CA ALA A 30 20.19 -6.98 -16.32
C ALA A 30 19.65 -5.90 -15.38
N VAL A 31 20.25 -5.76 -14.18
CA VAL A 31 19.90 -4.74 -13.19
C VAL A 31 20.11 -3.32 -13.73
N VAL A 32 21.26 -3.05 -14.35
CA VAL A 32 21.55 -1.73 -14.95
C VAL A 32 20.52 -1.41 -16.04
N THR A 33 20.21 -2.38 -16.90
CA THR A 33 19.23 -2.20 -17.98
C THR A 33 17.84 -1.91 -17.42
N ASP A 34 17.38 -2.69 -16.44
CA ASP A 34 16.10 -2.46 -15.77
C ASP A 34 16.04 -1.10 -15.09
N LEU A 35 17.06 -0.73 -14.31
CA LEU A 35 17.07 0.55 -13.60
C LEU A 35 17.18 1.75 -14.55
N SER A 36 17.84 1.59 -15.70
CA SER A 36 18.00 2.66 -16.69
C SER A 36 16.65 3.19 -17.18
N GLN A 37 15.65 2.32 -17.37
CA GLN A 37 14.33 2.72 -17.85
C GLN A 37 13.60 3.64 -16.87
N TYR A 38 13.91 3.54 -15.58
CA TYR A 38 13.31 4.36 -14.53
C TYR A 38 14.14 5.60 -14.19
N TYR A 39 15.44 5.58 -14.46
CA TYR A 39 16.32 6.72 -14.16
C TYR A 39 16.52 7.67 -15.33
N ALA A 40 16.26 7.21 -16.56
CA ALA A 40 16.21 8.03 -17.75
C ALA A 40 14.95 8.92 -17.81
N THR A 41 13.92 8.60 -17.03
CA THR A 41 12.75 9.46 -16.90
C THR A 41 13.09 10.70 -16.08
N GLY A 42 12.55 11.86 -16.47
CA GLY A 42 12.80 13.13 -15.78
C GLY A 42 12.16 13.20 -14.38
N GLU A 43 12.33 14.34 -13.70
CA GLU A 43 11.82 14.56 -12.33
C GLU A 43 10.31 14.35 -12.18
N SER A 44 9.52 14.52 -13.24
CA SER A 44 8.08 14.22 -13.28
C SER A 44 7.74 12.77 -12.93
N PHE A 45 8.71 11.85 -13.06
CA PHE A 45 8.57 10.44 -12.70
C PHE A 45 9.44 10.05 -11.51
N SER A 46 9.94 11.01 -10.74
CA SER A 46 10.78 10.79 -9.55
C SER A 46 10.19 9.79 -8.55
N ARG A 47 8.86 9.75 -8.40
CA ARG A 47 8.15 8.74 -7.59
C ARG A 47 8.48 7.28 -7.94
N MET A 48 8.93 7.02 -9.16
CA MET A 48 9.34 5.68 -9.61
C MET A 48 10.77 5.34 -9.21
N TRP A 49 11.57 6.32 -8.77
CA TRP A 49 12.97 6.10 -8.41
C TRP A 49 13.10 5.33 -7.10
N SER A 50 12.18 5.51 -6.17
CA SER A 50 12.15 4.88 -4.85
C SER A 50 12.27 3.34 -4.89
N PRO A 51 12.99 2.73 -3.90
CA PRO A 51 13.13 1.29 -3.76
C PRO A 51 11.82 0.57 -3.36
N PHE A 52 10.85 1.28 -2.80
CA PHE A 52 9.67 0.65 -2.16
C PHE A 52 8.43 0.60 -3.05
N MET A 53 8.55 0.99 -4.31
CA MET A 53 7.46 0.87 -5.27
C MET A 53 7.33 -0.56 -5.78
N HIS A 54 6.10 -1.05 -5.95
CA HIS A 54 5.82 -2.41 -6.40
C HIS A 54 6.42 -2.73 -7.78
N HIS A 55 6.64 -1.73 -8.64
CA HIS A 55 7.35 -1.88 -9.91
C HIS A 55 8.80 -2.38 -9.75
N ARG A 56 9.40 -2.24 -8.55
CA ARG A 56 10.73 -2.76 -8.24
C ARG A 56 10.77 -4.27 -8.01
N ALA A 57 9.62 -4.96 -8.02
CA ALA A 57 9.57 -6.40 -7.84
C ALA A 57 10.34 -7.17 -8.94
N ILE A 58 10.38 -6.65 -10.17
CA ILE A 58 11.10 -7.29 -11.30
C ILE A 58 12.60 -7.42 -10.99
N LEU A 59 13.18 -6.42 -10.34
CA LEU A 59 14.58 -6.39 -9.96
C LEU A 59 14.99 -7.60 -9.08
N SER A 60 14.06 -8.08 -8.25
CA SER A 60 14.31 -9.24 -7.39
C SER A 60 14.61 -10.52 -8.18
N VAL A 61 14.08 -10.66 -9.40
CA VAL A 61 14.33 -11.82 -10.27
C VAL A 61 15.78 -11.81 -10.74
N PHE A 62 16.28 -10.67 -11.24
CA PHE A 62 17.65 -10.53 -11.71
C PHE A 62 18.66 -10.70 -10.58
N LEU A 63 18.36 -10.18 -9.39
CA LEU A 63 19.21 -10.34 -8.21
C LEU A 63 19.24 -11.78 -7.71
N THR A 64 18.09 -12.47 -7.73
CA THR A 64 18.02 -13.90 -7.37
C THR A 64 18.83 -14.75 -8.34
N LEU A 65 18.71 -14.51 -9.65
CA LEU A 65 19.52 -15.21 -10.65
C LEU A 65 21.02 -14.93 -10.46
N GLY A 66 21.39 -13.69 -10.19
CA GLY A 66 22.78 -13.31 -9.89
C GLY A 66 23.32 -13.97 -8.64
N LEU A 67 22.50 -14.09 -7.59
CA LEU A 67 22.85 -14.85 -6.40
C LEU A 67 23.13 -16.32 -6.75
N LEU A 68 22.24 -16.97 -7.51
CA LEU A 68 22.38 -18.37 -7.87
C LEU A 68 23.63 -18.64 -8.72
N ASP A 69 23.94 -17.74 -9.66
CA ASP A 69 25.16 -17.80 -10.48
C ASP A 69 26.42 -17.81 -9.59
N VAL A 70 26.50 -16.87 -8.64
CA VAL A 70 27.63 -16.76 -7.71
C VAL A 70 27.71 -17.97 -6.78
N LEU A 71 26.58 -18.42 -6.22
CA LEU A 71 26.53 -19.61 -5.37
C LEU A 71 26.94 -20.88 -6.13
N SER A 72 26.63 -20.99 -7.43
CA SER A 72 27.03 -22.14 -8.25
C SER A 72 28.56 -22.28 -8.34
N VAL A 73 29.27 -21.16 -8.46
CA VAL A 73 30.75 -21.13 -8.47
C VAL A 73 31.29 -21.46 -7.09
N LEU A 74 30.74 -20.83 -6.04
CA LEU A 74 31.19 -21.02 -4.66
C LEU A 74 30.88 -22.41 -4.09
N SER A 75 29.90 -23.12 -4.64
CA SER A 75 29.51 -24.47 -4.22
C SER A 75 30.66 -25.48 -4.32
N ARG A 76 31.63 -25.22 -5.20
CA ARG A 76 32.87 -26.00 -5.34
C ARG A 76 33.73 -25.97 -4.07
N TRP A 77 33.56 -24.95 -3.23
CA TRP A 77 34.25 -24.79 -1.96
C TRP A 77 33.26 -24.87 -0.79
N LYS A 78 32.90 -26.10 -0.40
CA LYS A 78 31.85 -26.39 0.59
C LYS A 78 31.91 -25.50 1.86
N ARG A 79 33.11 -25.31 2.44
CA ARG A 79 33.28 -24.46 3.65
C ARG A 79 32.94 -22.99 3.38
N ILE A 80 33.38 -22.44 2.25
CA ILE A 80 33.10 -21.05 1.86
C ILE A 80 31.61 -20.89 1.58
N SER A 81 31.02 -21.84 0.84
CA SER A 81 29.58 -21.83 0.54
C SER A 81 28.74 -21.80 1.81
N SER A 82 29.06 -22.61 2.83
CA SER A 82 28.32 -22.60 4.09
C SER A 82 28.43 -21.27 4.83
N ILE A 83 29.62 -20.67 4.87
CA ILE A 83 29.84 -19.35 5.50
C ILE A 83 29.02 -18.29 4.77
N VAL A 84 29.04 -18.29 3.43
CA VAL A 84 28.30 -17.33 2.61
C VAL A 84 26.79 -17.47 2.80
N CYS A 85 26.26 -18.70 2.88
CA CYS A 85 24.86 -18.93 3.20
C CYS A 85 24.47 -18.38 4.59
N CYS A 86 25.32 -18.59 5.61
CA CYS A 86 25.09 -18.02 6.93
C CYS A 86 25.08 -16.49 6.90
N VAL A 87 26.03 -15.86 6.20
CA VAL A 87 26.08 -14.40 6.02
C VAL A 87 24.82 -13.89 5.31
N LEU A 88 24.37 -14.58 4.26
CA LEU A 88 23.15 -14.23 3.53
C LEU A 88 21.91 -14.29 4.43
N LEU A 89 21.77 -15.34 5.24
CA LEU A 89 20.66 -15.47 6.18
C LEU A 89 20.71 -14.35 7.23
N ILE A 90 21.86 -14.13 7.88
CA ILE A 90 22.03 -13.08 8.89
C ILE A 90 21.75 -11.70 8.28
N GLY A 91 22.25 -11.43 7.08
CA GLY A 91 22.02 -10.18 6.35
C GLY A 91 20.55 -9.97 6.02
N SER A 92 19.86 -11.01 5.52
CA SER A 92 18.43 -10.99 5.22
C SER A 92 17.60 -10.73 6.47
N PHE A 93 17.86 -11.46 7.57
CA PHE A 93 17.16 -11.24 8.84
C PHE A 93 17.41 -9.85 9.43
N THR A 94 18.64 -9.35 9.31
CA THR A 94 18.99 -8.01 9.76
C THR A 94 18.26 -6.94 8.95
N CYS A 95 18.21 -7.08 7.62
CA CYS A 95 17.43 -6.18 6.75
C CYS A 95 15.93 -6.26 7.09
N GLN A 96 15.41 -7.47 7.28
CA GLN A 96 14.02 -7.73 7.65
C GLN A 96 13.63 -7.01 8.94
N TYR A 97 14.50 -7.02 9.95
CA TYR A 97 14.28 -6.34 11.23
C TYR A 97 14.49 -4.82 11.13
N LYS A 98 15.64 -4.37 10.62
CA LYS A 98 16.04 -2.96 10.57
C LYS A 98 15.14 -2.11 9.68
N PHE A 99 14.66 -2.66 8.57
CA PHE A 99 13.80 -1.94 7.63
C PHE A 99 12.31 -2.21 7.84
N HIS A 100 11.94 -2.89 8.93
CA HIS A 100 10.55 -3.17 9.29
C HIS A 100 9.71 -3.77 8.15
N PHE A 101 10.32 -4.65 7.34
CA PHE A 101 9.64 -5.32 6.24
C PHE A 101 8.50 -6.23 6.73
N ALA A 102 7.71 -6.78 5.82
CA ALA A 102 6.43 -7.45 6.14
C ALA A 102 6.53 -8.52 7.25
N LEU A 103 7.53 -9.42 7.23
CA LEU A 103 7.69 -10.44 8.27
C LEU A 103 8.01 -9.89 9.67
N ASN A 104 8.53 -8.65 9.79
CA ASN A 104 8.74 -8.01 11.09
C ASN A 104 7.40 -7.70 11.77
N LYS A 105 6.30 -7.63 11.02
CA LYS A 105 4.96 -7.49 11.61
C LYS A 105 4.57 -8.75 12.40
N LEU A 106 5.01 -9.93 11.98
CA LEU A 106 4.69 -11.20 12.65
C LEU A 106 5.24 -11.27 14.08
N THR A 107 6.29 -10.49 14.40
CA THR A 107 6.87 -10.44 15.75
C THR A 107 6.19 -9.42 16.66
N LYS A 108 5.25 -8.62 16.15
CA LYS A 108 4.54 -7.59 16.90
C LYS A 108 3.22 -8.16 17.41
N ALA A 109 2.92 -7.98 18.69
CA ALA A 109 1.70 -8.51 19.30
C ALA A 109 0.43 -7.91 18.66
N GLU A 110 0.51 -6.65 18.23
CA GLU A 110 -0.56 -5.92 17.55
C GLU A 110 -0.99 -6.58 16.24
N TYR A 111 -0.09 -7.28 15.54
CA TYR A 111 -0.42 -7.96 14.29
C TYR A 111 -1.42 -9.12 14.51
N TRP A 112 -1.37 -9.75 15.67
CA TRP A 112 -2.21 -10.90 16.03
C TRP A 112 -3.44 -10.50 16.85
N LYS A 113 -3.55 -9.24 17.26
CA LYS A 113 -4.63 -8.75 18.09
C LYS A 113 -5.83 -8.37 17.21
N GLU A 114 -7.00 -8.89 17.55
CA GLU A 114 -8.26 -8.36 17.00
C GLU A 114 -8.68 -7.13 17.81
N GLU A 115 -8.88 -6.01 17.11
CA GLU A 115 -9.44 -4.81 17.71
C GLU A 115 -10.96 -4.75 17.52
N PRO A 116 -11.72 -4.11 18.44
CA PRO A 116 -13.19 -4.08 18.37
C PRO A 116 -13.74 -3.60 17.02
N TRP A 117 -13.12 -2.58 16.42
CA TRP A 117 -13.53 -2.05 15.12
C TRP A 117 -13.47 -3.09 13.98
N MET A 118 -12.59 -4.10 14.10
CA MET A 118 -12.47 -5.15 13.09
C MET A 118 -13.71 -6.03 13.08
N ASN A 119 -14.26 -6.30 14.27
CA ASN A 119 -15.49 -7.06 14.41
C ASN A 119 -16.69 -6.22 13.96
N ASP A 120 -16.74 -4.94 14.34
CA ASP A 120 -17.78 -4.00 13.89
C ASP A 120 -17.82 -3.90 12.36
N THR A 121 -16.64 -3.81 11.73
CA THR A 121 -16.49 -3.76 10.27
C THR A 121 -16.97 -5.06 9.62
N ARG A 122 -16.60 -6.22 10.15
CA ARG A 122 -17.07 -7.52 9.64
C ARG A 122 -18.59 -7.65 9.76
N ALA A 123 -19.14 -7.25 10.91
CA ALA A 123 -20.57 -7.25 11.15
C ALA A 123 -21.29 -6.32 10.16
N LEU A 124 -20.82 -5.09 9.97
CA LEU A 124 -21.41 -4.18 8.97
C LEU A 124 -21.31 -4.74 7.55
N ILE A 125 -20.16 -5.25 7.13
CA ILE A 125 -19.95 -5.81 5.78
C ILE A 125 -20.95 -6.94 5.49
N SER A 126 -21.28 -7.77 6.50
CA SER A 126 -22.28 -8.83 6.36
C SER A 126 -23.69 -8.31 6.08
N LEU A 127 -23.98 -7.06 6.44
CA LEU A 127 -25.27 -6.40 6.24
C LEU A 127 -25.37 -5.67 4.89
N VAL A 128 -24.26 -5.53 4.15
CA VAL A 128 -24.21 -4.86 2.85
C VAL A 128 -24.86 -5.76 1.78
N PRO A 129 -25.88 -5.30 1.04
CA PRO A 129 -26.63 -6.14 0.10
C PRO A 129 -25.74 -6.79 -0.96
N LYS A 130 -25.75 -8.12 -1.13
CA LYS A 130 -24.79 -8.88 -1.98
C LYS A 130 -24.66 -8.39 -3.43
N ASN A 131 -25.73 -7.87 -4.02
CA ASN A 131 -25.75 -7.39 -5.42
C ASN A 131 -25.61 -5.87 -5.53
N GLY A 132 -25.53 -5.14 -4.42
CA GLY A 132 -25.36 -3.69 -4.42
C GLY A 132 -23.97 -3.29 -4.86
N SER A 133 -23.88 -2.21 -5.64
CA SER A 133 -22.63 -1.56 -5.99
C SER A 133 -22.12 -0.72 -4.82
N VAL A 134 -20.83 -0.80 -4.50
CA VAL A 134 -20.28 -0.25 -3.25
C VAL A 134 -19.08 0.64 -3.50
N ALA A 135 -19.12 1.87 -3.00
CA ALA A 135 -17.97 2.72 -2.76
C ALA A 135 -17.43 2.46 -1.34
N THR A 136 -16.12 2.27 -1.18
CA THR A 136 -15.52 2.04 0.14
C THR A 136 -14.07 2.52 0.24
N GLN A 137 -13.54 2.62 1.46
CA GLN A 137 -12.16 3.04 1.75
C GLN A 137 -11.13 1.93 1.47
N GLN A 138 -9.85 2.32 1.31
CA GLN A 138 -8.77 1.46 0.81
C GLN A 138 -8.63 0.12 1.55
N ASN A 139 -8.69 0.13 2.89
CA ASN A 139 -8.53 -1.10 3.69
C ASN A 139 -9.77 -2.00 3.68
N LEU A 140 -10.93 -1.51 3.26
CA LEU A 140 -12.18 -2.30 3.20
C LEU A 140 -12.41 -2.91 1.81
N VAL A 141 -11.78 -2.38 0.76
CA VAL A 141 -11.89 -2.89 -0.62
C VAL A 141 -11.68 -4.42 -0.71
N PRO A 142 -10.62 -5.01 -0.11
CA PRO A 142 -10.39 -6.45 -0.23
C PRO A 142 -11.54 -7.30 0.34
N HIS A 143 -12.20 -6.83 1.40
CA HIS A 143 -13.29 -7.54 2.07
C HIS A 143 -14.62 -7.49 1.29
N LEU A 144 -14.75 -6.52 0.38
CA LEU A 144 -15.93 -6.33 -0.47
C LEU A 144 -15.66 -6.71 -1.94
N SER A 145 -14.46 -7.20 -2.26
CA SER A 145 -13.98 -7.50 -3.62
C SER A 145 -14.73 -8.60 -4.36
N HIS A 146 -15.57 -9.38 -3.66
CA HIS A 146 -16.44 -10.40 -4.27
C HIS A 146 -17.63 -9.80 -5.02
N ARG A 147 -17.81 -8.47 -5.00
CA ARG A 147 -18.88 -7.74 -5.67
C ARG A 147 -18.52 -7.45 -7.12
N LYS A 148 -19.55 -7.40 -7.97
CA LYS A 148 -19.39 -7.02 -9.38
C LYS A 148 -18.89 -5.57 -9.54
N GLU A 149 -19.40 -4.67 -8.71
CA GLU A 149 -19.08 -3.24 -8.75
C GLU A 149 -18.59 -2.79 -7.39
N ILE A 150 -17.30 -2.48 -7.33
CA ILE A 150 -16.63 -1.94 -6.16
C ILE A 150 -15.75 -0.77 -6.57
N TYR A 151 -15.86 0.32 -5.82
CA TYR A 151 -15.21 1.59 -6.14
C TYR A 151 -14.40 2.06 -4.93
N LEU A 152 -13.14 2.44 -5.18
CA LEU A 152 -12.31 3.06 -4.16
C LEU A 152 -12.75 4.51 -3.95
N VAL A 153 -12.98 4.85 -2.70
CA VAL A 153 -13.25 6.20 -2.25
C VAL A 153 -11.94 6.91 -1.94
N TYR A 154 -11.83 8.17 -2.36
CA TYR A 154 -10.71 9.04 -2.03
C TYR A 154 -11.21 10.45 -1.70
N PRO A 155 -10.70 11.07 -0.62
CA PRO A 155 -11.03 12.45 -0.30
C PRO A 155 -10.45 13.44 -1.30
N ARG A 156 -11.21 14.48 -1.62
CA ARG A 156 -10.76 15.61 -2.44
C ARG A 156 -11.42 16.90 -2.02
N GLN A 157 -10.70 18.01 -2.16
CA GLN A 157 -11.29 19.33 -2.02
C GLN A 157 -12.03 19.73 -3.29
N HIS A 158 -13.27 20.19 -3.14
CA HIS A 158 -14.05 20.78 -4.21
C HIS A 158 -14.42 22.21 -3.86
N ASP A 159 -14.36 23.09 -4.87
CA ASP A 159 -14.85 24.45 -4.81
C ASP A 159 -16.34 24.45 -5.20
N ILE A 160 -17.23 24.57 -4.23
CA ILE A 160 -18.69 24.54 -4.43
C ILE A 160 -19.24 25.92 -4.09
N LYS A 161 -19.81 26.58 -5.10
CA LYS A 161 -20.31 27.97 -5.02
C LYS A 161 -21.39 28.15 -3.96
N GLU A 162 -22.20 27.13 -3.74
CA GLU A 162 -23.29 27.11 -2.77
C GLU A 162 -22.80 27.04 -1.31
N MET A 163 -21.48 26.85 -1.09
CA MET A 163 -20.82 26.81 0.22
C MET A 163 -21.56 25.95 1.26
N PRO A 164 -21.93 24.68 0.95
CA PRO A 164 -22.75 23.83 1.82
C PRO A 164 -22.14 23.52 3.19
N CYS A 165 -20.84 23.79 3.33
CA CYS A 165 -20.00 23.56 4.50
C CYS A 165 -19.54 24.88 5.15
N GLY A 166 -20.06 26.04 4.70
CA GLY A 166 -19.73 27.37 5.21
C GLY A 166 -18.47 28.01 4.60
N GLN A 167 -17.83 27.36 3.63
CA GLN A 167 -16.67 27.87 2.90
C GLN A 167 -16.72 27.39 1.44
N SER A 168 -15.99 28.06 0.54
CA SER A 168 -15.97 27.70 -0.89
C SER A 168 -15.26 26.36 -1.13
N LEU A 169 -14.12 26.14 -0.48
CA LEU A 169 -13.31 24.93 -0.65
C LEU A 169 -13.55 23.93 0.48
N CYS A 170 -14.13 22.77 0.17
CA CYS A 170 -14.47 21.74 1.17
C CYS A 170 -14.06 20.35 0.76
N TRP A 171 -13.83 19.50 1.76
CA TRP A 171 -13.56 18.08 1.56
C TRP A 171 -14.83 17.32 1.22
N TRP A 172 -14.71 16.41 0.26
CA TRP A 172 -15.73 15.47 -0.21
C TRP A 172 -15.10 14.12 -0.47
N LEU A 173 -15.93 13.08 -0.48
CA LEU A 173 -15.52 11.76 -0.91
C LEU A 173 -15.85 11.59 -2.39
N ASP A 174 -14.81 11.46 -3.20
CA ASP A 174 -14.93 11.11 -4.61
C ASP A 174 -14.80 9.60 -4.78
N PHE A 175 -15.52 9.07 -5.76
CA PHE A 175 -15.39 7.68 -6.19
C PHE A 175 -15.81 7.59 -7.66
N PRO A 176 -15.19 6.70 -8.44
CA PRO A 176 -15.62 6.47 -9.81
C PRO A 176 -16.98 5.78 -9.84
N GLY A 177 -17.71 5.92 -10.94
CA GLY A 177 -18.98 5.22 -11.18
C GLY A 177 -20.18 5.83 -10.45
N LYS A 178 -21.23 5.03 -10.27
CA LYS A 178 -22.49 5.40 -9.59
C LYS A 178 -22.90 4.33 -8.57
N PRO A 179 -22.10 4.11 -7.51
CA PRO A 179 -22.42 3.11 -6.50
C PRO A 179 -23.74 3.40 -5.79
N ASP A 180 -24.41 2.34 -5.33
CA ASP A 180 -25.64 2.42 -4.57
C ASP A 180 -25.36 2.70 -3.08
N TYR A 181 -24.22 2.21 -2.59
CA TYR A 181 -23.85 2.28 -1.17
C TYR A 181 -22.45 2.84 -0.95
N LEU A 182 -22.27 3.58 0.14
CA LEU A 182 -20.97 3.98 0.68
C LEU A 182 -20.74 3.25 2.01
N VAL A 183 -19.67 2.45 2.09
CA VAL A 183 -19.28 1.70 3.29
C VAL A 183 -17.96 2.23 3.82
N VAL A 184 -17.96 2.77 5.04
CA VAL A 184 -16.80 3.46 5.63
C VAL A 184 -16.65 3.12 7.11
N ASP A 185 -15.43 3.24 7.62
CA ASP A 185 -15.14 3.28 9.05
C ASP A 185 -14.86 4.74 9.43
N THR A 186 -15.52 5.24 10.47
CA THR A 186 -15.36 6.60 10.98
C THR A 186 -14.60 6.65 12.31
N ARG A 187 -13.87 5.59 12.67
CA ARG A 187 -13.07 5.59 13.90
C ARG A 187 -11.97 6.66 13.84
N PRO A 188 -11.54 7.19 15.01
CA PRO A 188 -10.39 8.09 15.08
C PRO A 188 -9.08 7.36 14.77
N ASN A 189 -8.03 8.13 14.49
CA ASN A 189 -6.65 7.63 14.32
C ASN A 189 -6.48 6.57 13.21
N GLN A 190 -7.29 6.65 12.15
CA GLN A 190 -7.07 5.83 10.96
C GLN A 190 -5.76 6.22 10.28
N TRP A 191 -5.06 5.23 9.76
CA TRP A 191 -3.79 5.46 9.07
C TRP A 191 -4.04 6.12 7.72
N LEU A 192 -3.12 6.97 7.28
CA LEU A 192 -3.18 7.60 5.96
C LEU A 192 -3.39 6.58 4.83
N THR A 193 -2.80 5.38 4.94
CA THR A 193 -2.96 4.33 3.93
C THR A 193 -4.33 3.63 3.94
N GLN A 194 -5.17 3.85 4.95
CA GLN A 194 -6.52 3.28 5.06
C GLN A 194 -7.58 4.18 4.40
N ILE A 195 -7.43 5.50 4.55
CA ILE A 195 -8.41 6.51 4.13
C ILE A 195 -7.87 7.52 3.11
N LEU A 196 -6.59 7.42 2.75
CA LEU A 196 -5.87 8.25 1.77
C LEU A 196 -5.76 9.74 2.13
N GLU A 197 -6.11 10.11 3.36
CA GLU A 197 -6.09 11.48 3.88
C GLU A 197 -6.01 11.47 5.42
N ILE A 198 -5.81 12.61 6.08
CA ILE A 198 -5.94 12.72 7.54
C ILE A 198 -7.39 12.54 8.01
N ASN A 199 -7.56 12.11 9.26
CA ASN A 199 -8.85 11.71 9.81
C ASN A 199 -9.86 12.87 9.84
N GLU A 200 -9.39 14.09 10.14
CA GLU A 200 -10.21 15.30 10.23
C GLU A 200 -10.87 15.63 8.88
N ASN A 201 -10.08 15.60 7.81
CA ASN A 201 -10.53 15.86 6.45
C ASN A 201 -11.48 14.75 5.95
N TRP A 202 -11.18 13.48 6.28
CA TRP A 202 -12.03 12.32 5.98
C TRP A 202 -13.41 12.43 6.64
N LEU A 203 -13.45 12.72 7.94
CA LEU A 203 -14.71 12.88 8.68
C LEU A 203 -15.48 14.12 8.23
N SER A 204 -14.78 15.22 7.93
CA SER A 204 -15.39 16.42 7.34
C SER A 204 -16.06 16.10 6.01
N ALA A 205 -15.42 15.31 5.14
CA ALA A 205 -15.99 14.90 3.86
C ALA A 205 -17.29 14.12 4.00
N ILE A 206 -17.34 13.15 4.92
CA ILE A 206 -18.55 12.37 5.20
C ILE A 206 -19.64 13.29 5.75
N SER A 207 -19.32 14.12 6.73
CA SER A 207 -20.28 15.05 7.35
C SER A 207 -20.85 16.03 6.34
N ASN A 208 -20.04 16.54 5.42
CA ASN A 208 -20.49 17.44 4.37
C ASN A 208 -21.46 16.74 3.41
N MET A 209 -21.17 15.50 3.00
CA MET A 209 -22.06 14.71 2.14
C MET A 209 -23.39 14.37 2.82
N GLU A 210 -23.38 14.07 4.13
CA GLU A 210 -24.59 13.85 4.93
C GLU A 210 -25.44 15.13 4.99
N LYS A 211 -24.82 16.28 5.31
CA LYS A 211 -25.52 17.58 5.46
C LYS A 211 -26.26 18.01 4.21
N VAL A 212 -25.71 17.73 3.02
CA VAL A 212 -26.34 18.07 1.74
C VAL A 212 -27.26 16.98 1.20
N GLY A 213 -27.45 15.87 1.94
CA GLY A 213 -28.29 14.76 1.51
C GLY A 213 -27.74 13.98 0.31
N LYS A 214 -26.43 14.04 0.02
CA LYS A 214 -25.81 13.18 -0.99
C LYS A 214 -25.69 11.73 -0.52
N ILE A 215 -25.62 11.54 0.80
CA ILE A 215 -25.62 10.24 1.43
C ILE A 215 -26.58 10.22 2.62
N THR A 216 -27.26 9.09 2.81
CA THR A 216 -28.21 8.87 3.90
C THR A 216 -27.79 7.64 4.69
N LEU A 217 -27.64 7.75 6.02
CA LEU A 217 -27.21 6.63 6.86
C LEU A 217 -28.29 5.53 6.84
N GLU A 218 -27.91 4.32 6.42
CA GLU A 218 -28.82 3.16 6.35
C GLU A 218 -28.56 2.15 7.47
N LYS A 219 -27.29 1.85 7.76
CA LYS A 219 -26.89 0.95 8.84
C LYS A 219 -25.61 1.42 9.53
N GLN A 220 -25.49 1.10 10.82
CA GLN A 220 -24.30 1.39 11.60
C GLN A 220 -24.02 0.24 12.58
N VAL A 221 -22.75 -0.13 12.70
CA VAL A 221 -22.24 -1.04 13.74
C VAL A 221 -20.99 -0.40 14.32
N GLY A 222 -21.03 0.03 15.57
CA GLY A 222 -19.93 0.79 16.18
C GLY A 222 -19.58 2.04 15.35
N ASN A 223 -18.32 2.13 14.91
CA ASN A 223 -17.83 3.19 14.02
C ASN A 223 -17.95 2.87 12.53
N ALA A 224 -18.32 1.64 12.17
CA ALA A 224 -18.53 1.26 10.79
C ALA A 224 -19.93 1.72 10.36
N LYS A 225 -20.00 2.46 9.25
CA LYS A 225 -21.24 3.03 8.71
C LYS A 225 -21.46 2.62 7.26
N MET A 226 -22.72 2.30 6.95
CA MET A 226 -23.19 2.07 5.59
C MET A 226 -24.24 3.13 5.26
N TYR A 227 -23.96 3.87 4.21
CA TYR A 227 -24.81 4.90 3.66
C TYR A 227 -25.41 4.46 2.33
N ARG A 228 -26.63 4.89 2.05
CA ARG A 228 -27.20 4.93 0.71
C ARG A 228 -26.73 6.20 0.01
N ILE A 229 -26.35 6.09 -1.26
CA ILE A 229 -25.94 7.23 -2.08
C ILE A 229 -27.16 7.71 -2.88
N GLU A 230 -27.50 8.99 -2.73
CA GLU A 230 -28.59 9.62 -3.47
C GLU A 230 -28.12 10.02 -4.88
N LYS A 231 -28.97 9.82 -5.89
CA LYS A 231 -28.66 10.02 -7.32
C LYS A 231 -29.05 11.42 -7.82
#